data_AF-W9WAH7-F1
#
_entry.id   AF-W9WAH7-F1
#
_cell.length_a   1.000
_cell.length_b   1.000
_cell.length_c   1.000
_cell.angle_alpha   90.00
_cell.angle_beta   90.00
_cell.angle_gamma   90.00
#
_symmetry.space_group_name_H-M   'P 1'
#
loop_
_entity.id
_entity.type
_entity.pdbx_description
1 polymer ?
#
loop_
_entity_poly.entity_id
_entity_poly.type
_entity_poly.pdbx_seq_one_letter_code
_entity_poly.pdbx_strand_id
1 'polypeptide(L)'
;MPAKKPSKAKPEAGKEGSKLPSRSKRAARNHSEDREQTNEVIAEPHNGQHDDNQAAEEPDRYSRSGSKQQQEQAETGSEPEPEQSSDTTDETAVRAGQKRKEPPDEAAKSRPNAKAPRQGTRSSTRHRDNPASPGQLLNFLLSAAALRYCFPEDELADAKKSRTYKSYSLTSPTSLAPFEHLLCSHMLSKPLSHKLGMRSIRTLLNEPFSLNSAEAITSVGQKRVWEALEAARTQHRQKTATYIFETAQSYSDSETMSQLADAADNGGPKAVTEHIKSTVAGLGVVGAGIFCRRIQCVDGWGDALWPYADGKSIDAMKEIGIPVENAGDLHTAIERDVDWDIVGDMGVHGGGLGKSERAGEQQTRGRARFVIALERAVGCVLEGNVRELRQAAAKVEGQ
;
A
#
# COMPACT_ATOMS: atom_id res chain seq x y z
N MET A 1 -58.69 -30.01 43.00
CA MET A 1 -59.04 -29.25 41.76
C MET A 1 -58.08 -29.65 40.63
N PRO A 2 -58.46 -29.49 39.34
CA PRO A 2 -58.41 -30.65 38.44
C PRO A 2 -57.52 -30.51 37.19
N ALA A 3 -57.56 -31.58 36.37
CA ALA A 3 -57.33 -31.60 34.91
C ALA A 3 -55.86 -31.50 34.42
N LYS A 4 -55.48 -32.12 33.29
CA LYS A 4 -56.16 -33.08 32.39
C LYS A 4 -55.12 -33.94 31.65
N LYS A 5 -55.54 -35.09 31.11
CA LYS A 5 -54.74 -35.94 30.19
C LYS A 5 -54.77 -35.36 28.73
N PRO A 6 -54.46 -36.13 27.65
CA PRO A 6 -53.32 -35.89 26.76
C PRO A 6 -53.76 -35.45 25.34
N SER A 7 -52.82 -35.31 24.39
CA SER A 7 -53.15 -35.55 22.98
C SER A 7 -51.94 -35.89 22.11
N LYS A 8 -52.15 -36.83 21.17
CA LYS A 8 -51.28 -37.04 20.00
C LYS A 8 -51.78 -36.12 18.87
N ALA A 9 -50.87 -35.66 18.01
CA ALA A 9 -51.24 -35.32 16.62
C ALA A 9 -50.03 -35.51 15.69
N LYS A 10 -50.20 -36.34 14.66
CA LYS A 10 -49.45 -36.21 13.39
C LYS A 10 -50.04 -35.04 12.61
N PRO A 11 -49.27 -34.45 11.69
CA PRO A 11 -49.79 -34.07 10.38
C PRO A 11 -49.24 -34.98 9.27
N GLU A 12 -50.05 -35.17 8.24
CA GLU A 12 -49.71 -35.95 7.04
C GLU A 12 -49.08 -35.08 5.95
N ALA A 13 -48.63 -35.74 4.87
CA ALA A 13 -48.01 -35.08 3.73
C ALA A 13 -49.04 -34.37 2.82
N GLY A 14 -48.69 -33.17 2.36
CA GLY A 14 -49.32 -32.48 1.23
C GLY A 14 -48.38 -32.45 0.03
N LYS A 15 -48.87 -32.80 -1.17
CA LYS A 15 -48.12 -32.75 -2.43
C LYS A 15 -48.22 -31.36 -3.06
N GLU A 16 -47.14 -30.91 -3.70
CA GLU A 16 -47.09 -30.19 -4.98
C GLU A 16 -45.60 -29.86 -5.29
N GLY A 17 -45.09 -29.86 -6.53
CA GLY A 17 -45.79 -30.11 -7.80
C GLY A 17 -45.27 -29.27 -8.98
N SER A 18 -44.01 -28.79 -8.99
CA SER A 18 -43.50 -27.93 -10.07
C SER A 18 -42.63 -28.66 -11.09
N LYS A 19 -42.84 -28.33 -12.38
CA LYS A 19 -42.19 -28.95 -13.55
C LYS A 19 -40.94 -28.17 -13.94
N LEU A 20 -39.81 -28.85 -14.14
CA LEU A 20 -38.63 -28.31 -14.81
C LEU A 20 -38.62 -28.76 -16.29
N PRO A 21 -38.53 -27.83 -17.27
CA PRO A 21 -38.39 -28.20 -18.68
C PRO A 21 -36.93 -28.53 -19.02
N SER A 22 -36.70 -29.76 -19.45
CA SER A 22 -35.44 -30.21 -20.05
C SER A 22 -35.17 -29.48 -21.37
N ARG A 23 -34.00 -28.85 -21.53
CA ARG A 23 -33.57 -28.28 -22.83
C ARG A 23 -32.58 -29.22 -23.52
N SER A 24 -32.95 -29.67 -24.71
CA SER A 24 -32.24 -30.72 -25.46
C SER A 24 -30.90 -30.25 -26.03
N LYS A 25 -29.94 -31.18 -26.10
CA LYS A 25 -28.79 -31.12 -27.01
C LYS A 25 -29.27 -30.93 -28.45
N ARG A 26 -28.51 -30.20 -29.26
CA ARG A 26 -28.52 -30.34 -30.73
C ARG A 26 -27.11 -30.14 -31.25
N ALA A 27 -26.56 -31.19 -31.86
CA ALA A 27 -25.37 -31.12 -32.69
C ALA A 27 -25.79 -31.21 -34.15
N ALA A 28 -25.05 -30.56 -35.07
CA ALA A 28 -24.56 -31.17 -36.32
C ALA A 28 -24.02 -30.14 -37.34
N ARG A 29 -22.87 -30.50 -37.94
CA ARG A 29 -22.46 -30.32 -39.35
C ARG A 29 -22.27 -28.93 -39.96
N ASN A 30 -21.00 -28.65 -40.23
CA ASN A 30 -20.39 -28.39 -41.55
C ASN A 30 -21.32 -28.11 -42.75
N HIS A 31 -21.01 -27.03 -43.49
CA HIS A 31 -20.74 -27.16 -44.92
C HIS A 31 -19.72 -26.09 -45.39
N SER A 32 -18.80 -26.51 -46.25
CA SER A 32 -17.94 -25.65 -47.08
C SER A 32 -18.66 -25.29 -48.38
N GLU A 33 -18.33 -24.14 -48.98
CA GLU A 33 -18.13 -24.01 -50.43
C GLU A 33 -17.46 -22.68 -50.83
N ASP A 34 -16.80 -22.70 -51.98
CA ASP A 34 -15.87 -21.67 -52.47
C ASP A 34 -16.57 -20.47 -53.11
N ARG A 35 -15.83 -19.34 -53.20
CA ARG A 35 -15.88 -18.52 -54.42
C ARG A 35 -14.63 -17.68 -54.66
N GLU A 36 -14.04 -17.89 -55.83
CA GLU A 36 -12.88 -17.18 -56.35
C GLU A 36 -13.27 -16.10 -57.39
N GLN A 37 -12.36 -15.13 -57.54
CA GLN A 37 -12.01 -14.36 -58.75
C GLN A 37 -12.83 -13.14 -59.25
N THR A 38 -12.05 -12.24 -59.88
CA THR A 38 -12.38 -10.98 -60.58
C THR A 38 -12.83 -9.82 -59.65
N ASN A 39 -12.45 -8.55 -59.81
CA ASN A 39 -11.50 -7.85 -60.69
C ASN A 39 -11.06 -6.54 -59.96
N GLU A 40 -10.08 -5.71 -60.34
CA GLU A 40 -9.24 -5.61 -61.55
C GLU A 40 -7.86 -4.95 -61.19
N VAL A 41 -7.02 -4.58 -62.17
CA VAL A 41 -5.79 -3.78 -61.97
C VAL A 41 -5.87 -2.47 -62.77
N ILE A 42 -5.70 -1.31 -62.11
CA ILE A 42 -5.41 -0.03 -62.76
C ILE A 42 -4.25 0.64 -62.00
N ALA A 43 -3.27 1.13 -62.76
CA ALA A 43 -2.02 1.67 -62.24
C ALA A 43 -1.91 3.19 -62.38
N GLU A 44 -1.28 3.80 -61.37
CA GLU A 44 -0.40 5.00 -61.45
C GLU A 44 -0.96 6.36 -61.95
N PRO A 45 -0.21 7.48 -61.76
CA PRO A 45 0.99 7.68 -60.94
C PRO A 45 0.88 8.81 -59.90
N HIS A 46 1.75 8.80 -58.88
CA HIS A 46 2.10 9.99 -58.11
C HIS A 46 3.55 10.40 -58.45
N ASN A 47 3.76 11.68 -58.77
CA ASN A 47 5.04 12.22 -59.26
C ASN A 47 5.46 13.47 -58.45
N GLY A 48 6.77 13.77 -58.39
CA GLY A 48 7.39 14.83 -57.56
C GLY A 48 7.72 14.31 -56.14
N GLN A 49 8.96 14.02 -55.73
CA GLN A 49 10.27 14.59 -56.11
C GLN A 49 10.43 16.08 -55.77
N HIS A 50 11.05 16.36 -54.61
CA HIS A 50 12.19 17.27 -54.54
C HIS A 50 13.06 17.02 -53.29
N ASP A 51 14.37 17.18 -53.47
CA ASP A 51 15.41 16.75 -52.53
C ASP A 51 15.83 17.79 -51.47
N ASP A 52 16.58 17.25 -50.51
CA ASP A 52 17.87 17.77 -49.99
C ASP A 52 17.97 18.68 -48.75
N ASN A 53 18.88 18.21 -47.87
CA ASN A 53 19.68 18.93 -46.88
C ASN A 53 18.95 19.63 -45.70
N GLN A 54 19.49 19.67 -44.47
CA GLN A 54 20.90 19.59 -44.06
C GLN A 54 21.06 19.09 -42.61
N ALA A 55 22.29 18.77 -42.19
CA ALA A 55 22.61 18.24 -40.87
C ALA A 55 22.77 19.31 -39.77
N ALA A 56 22.56 18.92 -38.51
CA ALA A 56 23.22 19.51 -37.33
C ALA A 56 23.26 18.53 -36.14
N GLU A 57 24.42 18.43 -35.51
CA GLU A 57 24.67 17.87 -34.16
C GLU A 57 24.12 18.89 -33.11
N GLU A 58 24.06 18.72 -31.78
CA GLU A 58 24.68 17.81 -30.82
C GLU A 58 23.79 17.77 -29.49
N PRO A 59 24.23 17.54 -28.23
CA PRO A 59 23.83 16.34 -27.48
C PRO A 59 23.12 16.55 -26.12
N ASP A 60 22.85 15.41 -25.45
CA ASP A 60 22.59 15.27 -24.01
C ASP A 60 23.52 16.10 -23.10
N ARG A 61 22.93 16.73 -22.07
CA ARG A 61 23.45 16.80 -20.68
C ARG A 61 22.53 17.59 -19.76
N TYR A 62 21.93 16.91 -18.77
CA TYR A 62 21.59 17.56 -17.50
C TYR A 62 22.12 16.75 -16.31
N SER A 63 23.18 17.26 -15.72
CA SER A 63 23.71 16.82 -14.43
C SER A 63 24.50 17.97 -13.81
N ARG A 64 23.92 18.65 -12.80
CA ARG A 64 24.77 19.23 -11.74
C ARG A 64 24.05 19.46 -10.41
N SER A 65 24.78 19.07 -9.37
CA SER A 65 24.55 19.42 -7.97
C SER A 65 24.86 20.90 -7.68
N GLY A 66 24.24 21.44 -6.64
CA GLY A 66 24.17 22.86 -6.27
C GLY A 66 25.45 23.55 -5.78
N SER A 67 25.29 24.81 -5.36
CA SER A 67 26.12 25.54 -4.38
C SER A 67 25.47 26.90 -4.03
N LYS A 68 25.92 27.53 -2.94
CA LYS A 68 25.39 28.79 -2.33
C LYS A 68 26.22 30.04 -2.73
N GLN A 69 25.70 31.21 -2.34
CA GLN A 69 26.43 32.48 -2.07
C GLN A 69 26.94 33.26 -3.31
N GLN A 70 26.97 34.61 -3.37
CA GLN A 70 26.53 35.70 -2.46
C GLN A 70 26.54 37.06 -3.21
N GLN A 71 25.66 38.04 -2.86
CA GLN A 71 25.86 39.52 -2.95
C GLN A 71 26.19 40.17 -4.34
N GLU A 72 25.91 41.45 -4.69
CA GLU A 72 25.27 42.62 -4.05
C GLU A 72 24.89 43.69 -5.12
N GLN A 73 24.23 44.80 -4.72
CA GLN A 73 23.99 46.08 -5.46
C GLN A 73 22.90 46.10 -6.56
N ALA A 74 22.22 47.22 -6.86
CA ALA A 74 21.78 48.41 -6.08
C ALA A 74 20.79 49.27 -6.94
N GLU A 75 20.04 50.20 -6.33
CA GLU A 75 19.31 51.34 -6.96
C GLU A 75 18.12 51.02 -7.91
N THR A 76 17.11 51.88 -8.15
CA THR A 76 16.44 53.00 -7.42
C THR A 76 15.02 53.15 -8.03
N GLY A 77 14.03 53.74 -7.33
CA GLY A 77 12.72 54.06 -7.94
C GLY A 77 11.53 54.30 -6.99
N SER A 78 11.39 55.53 -6.51
CA SER A 78 10.13 56.14 -5.97
C SER A 78 9.10 56.31 -7.14
N GLU A 79 7.80 56.60 -7.02
CA GLU A 79 6.86 57.23 -6.05
C GLU A 79 5.41 57.02 -6.63
N PRO A 80 4.28 57.58 -6.12
CA PRO A 80 3.80 57.80 -4.75
C PRO A 80 2.36 57.22 -4.51
N GLU A 81 1.86 57.30 -3.27
CA GLU A 81 0.43 57.13 -2.91
C GLU A 81 -0.39 58.43 -3.15
N PRO A 82 -1.72 58.38 -2.98
CA PRO A 82 -2.43 59.48 -2.34
C PRO A 82 -3.17 59.07 -1.06
N GLU A 83 -3.26 60.03 -0.16
CA GLU A 83 -3.69 59.93 1.24
C GLU A 83 -5.20 59.71 1.45
N GLN A 84 -5.58 59.15 2.60
CA GLN A 84 -6.70 59.70 3.36
C GLN A 84 -6.54 59.48 4.87
N SER A 85 -6.97 60.46 5.65
CA SER A 85 -6.55 60.70 7.04
C SER A 85 -7.69 60.56 8.05
N SER A 86 -7.38 60.17 9.28
CA SER A 86 -7.71 60.94 10.49
C SER A 86 -7.28 60.24 11.80
N ASP A 87 -6.25 60.81 12.41
CA ASP A 87 -6.14 61.14 13.84
C ASP A 87 -6.94 60.33 14.90
N THR A 88 -6.22 59.67 15.81
CA THR A 88 -6.17 60.17 17.21
C THR A 88 -4.98 59.58 17.96
N THR A 89 -4.28 60.46 18.69
CA THR A 89 -3.12 60.17 19.55
C THR A 89 -3.46 59.36 20.78
N ASP A 90 -2.55 58.47 21.22
CA ASP A 90 -1.99 58.63 22.57
C ASP A 90 -0.56 58.06 22.67
N GLU A 91 0.27 58.66 23.52
CA GLU A 91 1.67 58.32 23.71
C GLU A 91 1.87 57.20 24.75
N THR A 92 2.75 56.24 24.48
CA THR A 92 3.67 55.74 25.52
C THR A 92 4.84 55.01 24.88
N ALA A 93 6.05 55.25 25.40
CA ALA A 93 7.29 54.99 24.68
C ALA A 93 8.19 53.92 25.34
N VAL A 94 9.28 53.63 24.62
CA VAL A 94 10.57 53.10 25.12
C VAL A 94 10.82 51.57 25.06
N ARG A 95 11.29 51.17 23.87
CA ARG A 95 12.47 50.31 23.59
C ARG A 95 12.43 48.80 23.89
N ALA A 96 12.48 48.03 22.82
CA ALA A 96 12.89 46.62 22.79
C ALA A 96 14.39 46.44 23.11
N GLY A 97 14.71 45.41 23.90
CA GLY A 97 16.08 45.06 24.28
C GLY A 97 16.82 44.23 23.22
N GLN A 98 18.06 44.62 22.92
CA GLN A 98 18.96 43.88 22.03
C GLN A 98 19.50 42.61 22.72
N LYS A 99 19.54 41.49 22.00
CA LYS A 99 20.18 40.25 22.48
C LYS A 99 21.70 40.39 22.47
N ARG A 100 22.33 40.36 23.65
CA ARG A 100 23.79 40.20 23.78
C ARG A 100 24.22 38.80 23.37
N LYS A 101 25.45 38.72 22.85
CA LYS A 101 26.15 37.50 22.43
C LYS A 101 27.37 37.38 23.34
N GLU A 102 27.44 36.34 24.16
CA GLU A 102 28.56 36.13 25.10
C GLU A 102 29.63 35.20 24.49
N PRO A 103 30.93 35.45 24.75
CA PRO A 103 32.04 34.61 24.30
C PRO A 103 32.28 33.41 25.25
N PRO A 104 33.07 32.40 24.85
CA PRO A 104 33.35 31.23 25.67
C PRO A 104 34.50 31.47 26.66
N ASP A 105 34.30 31.09 27.93
CA ASP A 105 35.37 31.07 28.94
C ASP A 105 36.20 29.78 28.88
N GLU A 106 37.48 29.92 28.53
CA GLU A 106 38.50 28.92 28.85
C GLU A 106 39.07 29.17 30.26
N ALA A 107 38.73 28.32 31.25
CA ALA A 107 39.65 27.87 32.32
C ALA A 107 38.95 27.07 33.43
N ALA A 108 39.16 25.75 33.46
CA ALA A 108 39.00 24.97 34.69
C ALA A 108 40.02 23.80 34.72
N LYS A 109 41.11 23.99 35.47
CA LYS A 109 42.18 22.98 35.60
C LYS A 109 41.81 21.88 36.61
N SER A 110 42.25 20.66 36.29
CA SER A 110 42.72 19.62 37.21
C SER A 110 41.87 19.20 38.42
N ARG A 111 41.34 17.98 38.37
CA ARG A 111 41.28 17.07 39.54
C ARG A 111 41.63 15.64 39.11
N PRO A 112 42.71 15.02 39.64
CA PRO A 112 42.92 13.60 39.51
C PRO A 112 42.08 12.88 40.57
N ASN A 113 41.42 11.77 40.23
CA ASN A 113 40.97 10.83 41.24
C ASN A 113 40.98 9.40 40.71
N ALA A 114 41.84 8.58 41.29
CA ALA A 114 42.06 7.20 40.87
C ALA A 114 40.85 6.33 41.24
N LYS A 115 40.20 5.73 40.24
CA LYS A 115 39.25 4.64 40.45
C LYS A 115 39.94 3.31 40.20
N ALA A 116 40.02 2.49 41.25
CA ALA A 116 40.56 1.14 41.19
C ALA A 116 39.82 0.26 40.16
N PRO A 117 40.50 -0.71 39.54
CA PRO A 117 39.87 -1.61 38.58
C PRO A 117 38.86 -2.53 39.28
N ARG A 118 37.57 -2.28 39.04
CA ARG A 118 36.52 -3.23 39.44
C ARG A 118 36.67 -4.51 38.60
N GLN A 119 37.11 -5.60 39.25
CA GLN A 119 36.96 -6.95 38.72
C GLN A 119 35.47 -7.32 38.66
N GLY A 120 34.79 -6.87 37.61
CA GLY A 120 33.44 -7.30 37.29
C GLY A 120 33.48 -8.69 36.66
N THR A 121 33.03 -9.69 37.40
CA THR A 121 32.75 -11.04 36.88
C THR A 121 31.68 -10.95 35.78
N ARG A 122 32.13 -10.75 34.54
CA ARG A 122 31.32 -10.94 33.33
C ARG A 122 31.00 -12.42 33.19
N SER A 123 30.00 -12.89 33.94
CA SER A 123 29.28 -14.11 33.60
C SER A 123 28.51 -13.85 32.31
N SER A 124 29.20 -13.97 31.17
CA SER A 124 28.53 -14.04 29.89
C SER A 124 27.85 -15.41 29.82
N THR A 125 26.61 -15.49 30.30
CA THR A 125 25.67 -16.51 29.87
C THR A 125 25.53 -16.36 28.35
N ARG A 126 26.41 -17.07 27.63
CA ARG A 126 26.29 -17.30 26.19
C ARG A 126 25.05 -18.16 26.00
N HIS A 127 23.88 -17.51 26.02
CA HIS A 127 22.73 -18.05 25.30
C HIS A 127 23.25 -18.33 23.89
N ARG A 128 23.23 -19.62 23.53
CA ARG A 128 23.31 -20.01 22.13
C ARG A 128 21.98 -19.56 21.52
N ASP A 129 21.94 -18.30 21.14
CA ASP A 129 20.92 -17.76 20.25
C ASP A 129 21.15 -18.48 18.91
N ASN A 130 20.59 -19.68 18.75
CA ASN A 130 20.43 -20.29 17.45
C ASN A 130 19.54 -19.33 16.65
N PRO A 131 20.06 -18.65 15.62
CA PRO A 131 19.24 -17.75 14.83
C PRO A 131 18.20 -18.56 14.08
N ALA A 132 17.01 -17.99 13.90
CA ALA A 132 15.99 -18.62 13.08
C ALA A 132 16.51 -18.81 11.64
N SER A 133 16.27 -19.98 11.05
CA SER A 133 16.56 -20.22 9.64
C SER A 133 15.65 -19.36 8.74
N PRO A 134 16.02 -19.08 7.48
CA PRO A 134 15.12 -18.39 6.54
C PRO A 134 13.76 -19.08 6.38
N GLY A 135 13.72 -20.43 6.40
CA GLY A 135 12.49 -21.21 6.40
C GLY A 135 11.67 -21.01 7.67
N GLN A 136 12.27 -21.11 8.87
CA GLN A 136 11.58 -20.82 10.13
C GLN A 136 11.01 -19.39 10.15
N LEU A 137 11.77 -18.41 9.61
CA LEU A 137 11.32 -17.03 9.48
C LEU A 137 10.13 -16.91 8.53
N LEU A 138 10.15 -17.52 7.35
CA LEU A 138 9.02 -17.50 6.40
C LEU A 138 7.76 -18.15 6.97
N ASN A 139 7.90 -19.35 7.55
CA ASN A 139 6.79 -20.07 8.20
C ASN A 139 6.18 -19.24 9.33
N PHE A 140 7.01 -18.68 10.22
CA PHE A 140 6.53 -17.83 11.30
C PHE A 140 5.86 -16.55 10.77
N LEU A 141 6.49 -15.86 9.81
CA LEU A 141 6.01 -14.62 9.21
C LEU A 141 4.63 -14.79 8.57
N LEU A 142 4.36 -15.94 7.94
CA LEU A 142 3.06 -16.26 7.35
C LEU A 142 2.01 -16.72 8.37
N SER A 143 2.40 -17.35 9.48
CA SER A 143 1.47 -17.76 10.55
C SER A 143 0.75 -16.57 11.21
N ALA A 144 -0.44 -16.80 11.78
CA ALA A 144 -1.15 -15.80 12.58
C ALA A 144 -0.32 -15.28 13.80
N ALA A 145 0.68 -16.02 14.27
CA ALA A 145 1.51 -15.64 15.42
C ALA A 145 2.42 -14.43 15.13
N ALA A 146 2.78 -14.18 13.87
CA ALA A 146 3.59 -13.01 13.48
C ALA A 146 2.84 -11.68 13.60
N LEU A 147 1.50 -11.67 13.57
CA LEU A 147 0.69 -10.44 13.53
C LEU A 147 1.07 -9.41 14.59
N ARG A 148 1.34 -9.85 15.83
CA ARG A 148 1.71 -8.97 16.96
C ARG A 148 3.10 -8.31 16.87
N TYR A 149 3.95 -8.80 15.97
CA TYR A 149 5.27 -8.23 15.69
C TYR A 149 5.21 -7.30 14.48
N CYS A 150 4.32 -7.60 13.53
CA CYS A 150 4.20 -6.91 12.26
C CYS A 150 3.25 -5.70 12.29
N PHE A 151 2.30 -5.65 13.23
CA PHE A 151 1.26 -4.61 13.25
C PHE A 151 1.01 -4.02 14.65
N PRO A 152 0.61 -2.74 14.74
CA PRO A 152 0.26 -2.09 16.00
C PRO A 152 -0.84 -2.83 16.78
N GLU A 153 -0.73 -2.87 18.11
CA GLU A 153 -1.72 -3.56 18.95
C GLU A 153 -3.15 -3.02 18.78
N ASP A 154 -3.33 -1.71 18.59
CA ASP A 154 -4.65 -1.11 18.39
C ASP A 154 -5.27 -1.45 17.03
N GLU A 155 -4.45 -1.69 16.01
CA GLU A 155 -4.90 -2.20 14.71
C GLU A 155 -5.46 -3.63 14.86
N LEU A 156 -4.75 -4.49 15.60
CA LEU A 156 -5.15 -5.87 15.87
C LEU A 156 -6.36 -5.96 16.82
N ALA A 157 -6.53 -4.98 17.71
CA ALA A 157 -7.69 -4.89 18.61
C ALA A 157 -8.94 -4.37 17.87
N ASP A 158 -8.81 -3.35 17.02
CA ASP A 158 -9.92 -2.80 16.25
C ASP A 158 -10.45 -3.82 15.23
N ALA A 159 -9.57 -4.52 14.51
CA ALA A 159 -9.98 -5.49 13.49
C ALA A 159 -10.71 -6.74 14.04
N LYS A 160 -10.65 -7.01 15.36
CA LYS A 160 -11.45 -8.07 16.02
C LYS A 160 -12.90 -7.68 16.27
N LYS A 161 -13.28 -6.40 16.13
CA LYS A 161 -14.62 -5.90 16.49
C LYS A 161 -15.72 -6.31 15.52
N SER A 162 -15.41 -6.51 14.25
CA SER A 162 -16.36 -7.04 13.25
C SER A 162 -15.63 -7.78 12.12
N ARG A 163 -16.27 -8.83 11.59
CA ARG A 163 -15.81 -9.53 10.38
C ARG A 163 -15.98 -8.71 9.09
N THR A 164 -16.83 -7.68 9.11
CA THR A 164 -16.96 -6.71 8.01
C THR A 164 -15.96 -5.56 8.10
N TYR A 165 -15.14 -5.52 9.16
CA TYR A 165 -14.18 -4.44 9.38
C TYR A 165 -13.00 -4.56 8.41
N LYS A 166 -12.88 -3.61 7.50
CA LYS A 166 -11.76 -3.54 6.55
C LYS A 166 -10.55 -2.94 7.24
N SER A 167 -9.46 -3.68 7.30
CA SER A 167 -8.17 -3.20 7.83
C SER A 167 -7.06 -3.62 6.90
N TYR A 168 -6.01 -2.80 6.78
CA TYR A 168 -4.92 -3.10 5.86
C TYR A 168 -4.20 -4.40 6.24
N SER A 169 -4.03 -4.60 7.55
CA SER A 169 -3.27 -5.68 8.19
C SER A 169 -3.96 -7.05 8.15
N LEU A 170 -5.27 -7.09 8.41
CA LEU A 170 -6.02 -8.34 8.57
C LEU A 170 -6.96 -8.61 7.40
N THR A 171 -7.40 -7.63 6.60
CA THR A 171 -8.17 -7.95 5.39
C THR A 171 -7.23 -8.54 4.33
N SER A 172 -7.58 -9.72 3.83
CA SER A 172 -6.89 -10.35 2.70
C SER A 172 -6.75 -9.34 1.56
N PRO A 173 -5.57 -9.20 0.95
CA PRO A 173 -5.39 -8.26 -0.16
C PRO A 173 -6.32 -8.59 -1.35
N THR A 174 -6.79 -9.84 -1.48
CA THR A 174 -7.77 -10.25 -2.49
C THR A 174 -9.21 -9.75 -2.23
N SER A 175 -9.48 -9.17 -1.06
CA SER A 175 -10.83 -8.77 -0.61
C SER A 175 -11.03 -7.25 -0.55
N LEU A 176 -10.03 -6.48 -0.97
CA LEU A 176 -10.13 -5.03 -1.16
C LEU A 176 -10.30 -4.73 -2.65
N ALA A 177 -11.13 -3.74 -2.97
CA ALA A 177 -11.27 -3.27 -4.36
C ALA A 177 -10.02 -2.50 -4.80
N PRO A 178 -9.74 -2.38 -6.12
CA PRO A 178 -8.59 -1.62 -6.62
C PRO A 178 -8.49 -0.20 -6.07
N PHE A 179 -9.61 0.52 -5.98
CA PHE A 179 -9.65 1.87 -5.39
C PHE A 179 -9.29 1.88 -3.89
N GLU A 180 -9.66 0.85 -3.13
CA GLU A 180 -9.28 0.73 -1.72
C GLU A 180 -7.78 0.50 -1.56
N HIS A 181 -7.15 -0.28 -2.44
CA HIS A 181 -5.69 -0.40 -2.49
C HIS A 181 -5.01 0.94 -2.81
N LEU A 182 -5.59 1.76 -3.68
CA LEU A 182 -5.09 3.09 -4.00
C LEU A 182 -5.17 4.03 -2.79
N LEU A 183 -6.28 4.03 -2.04
CA LEU A 183 -6.42 4.76 -0.77
C LEU A 183 -5.40 4.28 0.29
N CYS A 184 -5.17 2.97 0.39
CA CYS A 184 -4.16 2.42 1.29
C CYS A 184 -2.74 2.90 0.94
N SER A 185 -2.40 2.88 -0.35
CA SER A 185 -1.13 3.38 -0.87
C SER A 185 -0.95 4.88 -0.58
N HIS A 186 -2.04 5.65 -0.69
CA HIS A 186 -2.10 7.07 -0.30
C HIS A 186 -1.74 7.31 1.16
N MET A 187 -2.15 6.44 2.08
CA MET A 187 -1.84 6.59 3.51
C MET A 187 -0.43 6.15 3.87
N LEU A 188 0.06 5.05 3.27
CA LEU A 188 1.33 4.41 3.66
C LEU A 188 2.57 4.95 2.92
N SER A 189 2.39 5.69 1.83
CA SER A 189 3.46 6.41 1.13
C SER A 189 3.84 7.74 1.78
N LYS A 190 2.98 8.29 2.64
CA LYS A 190 3.24 9.54 3.37
C LYS A 190 4.24 9.29 4.51
N PRO A 191 5.02 10.32 4.95
CA PRO A 191 5.91 10.23 6.11
C PRO A 191 5.12 10.27 7.44
N LEU A 192 4.24 9.29 7.62
CA LEU A 192 3.45 9.06 8.83
C LEU A 192 4.05 7.89 9.62
N SER A 193 3.81 7.83 10.92
CA SER A 193 4.09 6.60 11.66
C SER A 193 3.17 5.47 11.17
N HIS A 194 3.67 4.24 11.17
CA HIS A 194 2.96 3.06 10.69
C HIS A 194 1.58 2.91 11.36
N LYS A 195 1.54 3.02 12.70
CA LYS A 195 0.31 3.13 13.50
C LYS A 195 -0.68 4.21 13.03
N LEU A 196 -0.20 5.38 12.64
CA LEU A 196 -1.07 6.45 12.15
C LEU A 196 -1.60 6.17 10.74
N GLY A 197 -0.77 5.60 9.86
CA GLY A 197 -1.20 5.14 8.54
C GLY A 197 -2.31 4.08 8.63
N MET A 198 -2.08 3.03 9.43
CA MET A 198 -3.06 1.97 9.68
C MET A 198 -4.37 2.50 10.26
N ARG A 199 -4.31 3.38 11.27
CA ARG A 199 -5.50 4.04 11.81
C ARG A 199 -6.24 4.88 10.78
N SER A 200 -5.52 5.61 9.92
CA SER A 200 -6.13 6.42 8.86
C SER A 200 -6.90 5.56 7.86
N ILE A 201 -6.31 4.44 7.42
CA ILE A 201 -6.97 3.49 6.50
C ILE A 201 -8.26 2.94 7.12
N ARG A 202 -8.20 2.40 8.34
CA ARG A 202 -9.39 1.80 8.96
C ARG A 202 -10.47 2.82 9.31
N THR A 203 -10.12 4.08 9.60
CA THR A 203 -11.12 5.15 9.79
C THR A 203 -11.77 5.57 8.48
N LEU A 204 -11.05 5.58 7.36
CA LEU A 204 -11.62 5.89 6.04
C LEU A 204 -12.57 4.78 5.57
N LEU A 205 -12.13 3.51 5.57
CA LEU A 205 -12.84 2.41 4.90
C LEU A 205 -14.07 1.85 5.65
N ASN A 206 -14.33 2.28 6.89
CA ASN A 206 -15.38 1.72 7.75
C ASN A 206 -16.34 2.80 8.29
N GLU A 207 -17.46 2.35 8.86
CA GLU A 207 -18.40 3.20 9.59
C GLU A 207 -17.70 4.02 10.70
N PRO A 208 -18.04 5.31 10.89
CA PRO A 208 -19.17 6.04 10.30
C PRO A 208 -18.82 6.82 9.01
N PHE A 209 -17.74 6.45 8.31
CA PHE A 209 -17.26 7.17 7.12
C PHE A 209 -17.44 6.37 5.84
N SER A 210 -17.08 5.08 5.83
CA SER A 210 -17.32 4.13 4.75
C SER A 210 -16.88 4.63 3.35
N LEU A 211 -15.75 5.34 3.32
CA LEU A 211 -15.14 5.98 2.15
C LEU A 211 -14.32 4.96 1.35
N ASN A 212 -15.01 3.93 0.87
CA ASN A 212 -14.41 2.73 0.26
C ASN A 212 -14.51 2.69 -1.28
N SER A 213 -15.12 3.70 -1.90
CA SER A 213 -15.20 3.85 -3.35
C SER A 213 -15.05 5.32 -3.77
N ALA A 214 -14.79 5.56 -5.06
CA ALA A 214 -14.68 6.91 -5.60
C ALA A 214 -16.00 7.67 -5.49
N GLU A 215 -17.11 6.99 -5.80
CA GLU A 215 -18.49 7.48 -5.71
C GLU A 215 -18.90 7.77 -4.25
N ALA A 216 -18.50 6.92 -3.31
CA ALA A 216 -18.73 7.16 -1.88
C ALA A 216 -18.01 8.45 -1.42
N ILE A 217 -16.79 8.71 -1.89
CA ILE A 217 -16.02 9.91 -1.54
C ILE A 217 -16.57 11.17 -2.23
N THR A 218 -16.89 11.09 -3.52
CA THR A 218 -17.39 12.25 -4.28
C THR A 218 -18.77 12.68 -3.79
N SER A 219 -19.67 11.73 -3.47
CA SER A 219 -21.02 12.02 -2.96
C SER A 219 -21.06 12.72 -1.61
N VAL A 220 -20.13 12.43 -0.69
CA VAL A 220 -20.05 13.09 0.63
C VAL A 220 -19.22 14.37 0.65
N GLY A 221 -18.42 14.62 -0.39
CA GLY A 221 -17.56 15.80 -0.52
C GLY A 221 -16.27 15.74 0.31
N GLN A 222 -15.29 16.55 -0.11
CA GLN A 222 -13.96 16.68 0.54
C GLN A 222 -14.03 16.94 2.06
N LYS A 223 -15.05 17.68 2.53
CA LYS A 223 -15.24 17.96 3.96
C LYS A 223 -15.39 16.69 4.78
N ARG A 224 -16.12 15.68 4.29
CA ARG A 224 -16.30 14.42 5.02
C ARG A 224 -15.04 13.57 5.05
N VAL A 225 -14.23 13.62 3.98
CA VAL A 225 -12.88 13.03 3.96
C VAL A 225 -11.99 13.69 5.01
N TRP A 226 -12.05 15.01 5.15
CA TRP A 226 -11.33 15.74 6.18
C TRP A 226 -11.79 15.36 7.60
N GLU A 227 -13.10 15.22 7.83
CA GLU A 227 -13.65 14.77 9.11
C GLU A 227 -13.17 13.35 9.47
N ALA A 228 -13.05 12.44 8.50
CA ALA A 228 -12.50 11.10 8.68
C ALA A 228 -11.01 11.14 9.07
N LEU A 229 -10.21 11.94 8.37
CA LEU A 229 -8.79 12.13 8.68
C LEU A 229 -8.59 12.85 10.02
N GLU A 230 -9.52 13.71 10.44
CA GLU A 230 -9.48 14.33 11.77
C GLU A 230 -9.83 13.34 12.89
N ALA A 231 -10.85 12.49 12.68
CA ALA A 231 -11.16 11.40 13.60
C ALA A 231 -9.98 10.42 13.74
N ALA A 232 -9.28 10.13 12.64
CA ALA A 232 -8.03 9.37 12.63
C ALA A 232 -6.82 10.14 13.23
N ARG A 233 -6.95 11.44 13.49
CA ARG A 233 -5.89 12.37 13.89
C ARG A 233 -4.68 12.37 12.94
N THR A 234 -4.93 12.24 11.64
CA THR A 234 -3.91 12.17 10.59
C THR A 234 -3.19 13.51 10.43
N GLN A 235 -1.87 13.48 10.29
CA GLN A 235 -1.09 14.69 10.00
C GLN A 235 -1.39 15.19 8.59
N HIS A 236 -1.30 16.51 8.38
CA HIS A 236 -1.62 17.16 7.09
C HIS A 236 -3.03 16.81 6.55
N ARG A 237 -4.01 16.61 7.44
CA ARG A 237 -5.41 16.25 7.12
C ARG A 237 -6.05 17.07 6.00
N GLN A 238 -5.83 18.38 5.93
CA GLN A 238 -6.36 19.24 4.86
C GLN A 238 -5.83 18.85 3.48
N LYS A 239 -4.51 18.85 3.31
CA LYS A 239 -3.84 18.50 2.05
C LYS A 239 -4.14 17.05 1.64
N THR A 240 -4.23 16.16 2.62
CA THR A 240 -4.56 14.74 2.40
C THR A 240 -6.01 14.55 1.98
N ALA A 241 -6.96 15.30 2.56
CA ALA A 241 -8.36 15.30 2.14
C ALA A 241 -8.52 15.81 0.71
N THR A 242 -7.82 16.89 0.34
CA THR A 242 -7.75 17.40 -1.04
C THR A 242 -7.31 16.29 -2.01
N TYR A 243 -6.15 15.69 -1.78
CA TYR A 243 -5.60 14.65 -2.67
C TYR A 243 -6.48 13.41 -2.78
N ILE A 244 -7.09 12.93 -1.68
CA ILE A 244 -8.03 11.80 -1.72
C ILE A 244 -9.28 12.17 -2.54
N PHE A 245 -9.83 13.38 -2.34
CA PHE A 245 -11.03 13.82 -3.03
C PHE A 245 -10.79 14.05 -4.52
N GLU A 246 -9.68 14.69 -4.90
CA GLU A 246 -9.24 14.85 -6.30
C GLU A 246 -9.04 13.47 -6.96
N THR A 247 -8.36 12.54 -6.28
CA THR A 247 -8.22 11.15 -6.75
C THR A 247 -9.59 10.50 -6.95
N ALA A 248 -10.53 10.67 -6.01
CA ALA A 248 -11.87 10.13 -6.14
C ALA A 248 -12.68 10.77 -7.28
N GLN A 249 -12.45 12.04 -7.61
CA GLN A 249 -13.07 12.67 -8.78
C GLN A 249 -12.51 12.05 -10.07
N SER A 250 -11.18 11.95 -10.21
CA SER A 250 -10.53 11.34 -11.38
C SER A 250 -10.86 9.85 -11.56
N TYR A 251 -11.16 9.11 -10.50
CA TYR A 251 -11.52 7.69 -10.55
C TYR A 251 -13.02 7.43 -10.32
N SER A 252 -13.87 8.47 -10.44
CA SER A 252 -15.34 8.31 -10.35
C SER A 252 -15.97 7.82 -11.64
N ASP A 253 -15.27 7.93 -12.77
CA ASP A 253 -15.52 7.09 -13.92
C ASP A 253 -14.80 5.75 -13.78
N SER A 254 -15.45 4.69 -14.28
CA SER A 254 -14.81 3.36 -14.36
C SER A 254 -13.68 3.31 -15.39
N GLU A 255 -13.58 4.33 -16.25
CA GLU A 255 -12.61 4.39 -17.34
C GLU A 255 -11.19 4.55 -16.79
N THR A 256 -10.94 5.48 -15.88
CA THR A 256 -9.59 5.74 -15.35
C THR A 256 -9.02 4.52 -14.59
N MET A 257 -9.85 3.76 -13.88
CA MET A 257 -9.39 2.49 -13.27
C MET A 257 -9.10 1.41 -14.32
N SER A 258 -9.85 1.39 -15.43
CA SER A 258 -9.60 0.47 -16.55
C SER A 258 -8.31 0.84 -17.27
N GLN A 259 -8.09 2.13 -17.57
CA GLN A 259 -6.84 2.63 -18.15
C GLN A 259 -5.60 2.34 -17.27
N LEU A 260 -5.75 2.31 -15.94
CA LEU A 260 -4.68 1.90 -15.02
C LEU A 260 -4.39 0.39 -15.10
N ALA A 261 -5.42 -0.45 -15.33
CA ALA A 261 -5.24 -1.88 -15.60
C ALA A 261 -4.60 -2.12 -16.98
N ASP A 262 -5.06 -1.41 -18.01
CA ASP A 262 -4.45 -1.43 -19.35
C ASP A 262 -2.97 -1.01 -19.30
N ALA A 263 -2.62 -0.01 -18.46
CA ALA A 263 -1.24 0.38 -18.23
C ALA A 263 -0.42 -0.76 -17.59
N ALA A 264 -1.02 -1.55 -16.69
CA ALA A 264 -0.38 -2.74 -16.14
C ALA A 264 -0.15 -3.79 -17.23
N ASP A 265 -1.16 -4.15 -18.01
CA ASP A 265 -1.04 -5.19 -19.05
C ASP A 265 -0.01 -4.81 -20.13
N ASN A 266 0.06 -3.54 -20.52
CA ASN A 266 0.95 -3.08 -21.60
C ASN A 266 2.39 -2.77 -21.16
N GLY A 267 2.64 -2.45 -19.89
CA GLY A 267 3.96 -1.98 -19.43
C GLY A 267 4.34 -2.30 -17.98
N GLY A 268 3.55 -3.16 -17.33
CA GLY A 268 3.79 -3.68 -15.99
C GLY A 268 3.94 -2.59 -14.91
N PRO A 269 4.72 -2.86 -13.85
CA PRO A 269 4.85 -1.94 -12.71
C PRO A 269 5.40 -0.54 -13.06
N LYS A 270 6.14 -0.41 -14.17
CA LYS A 270 6.66 0.89 -14.64
C LYS A 270 5.55 1.76 -15.21
N ALA A 271 4.72 1.21 -16.10
CA ALA A 271 3.60 1.95 -16.68
C ALA A 271 2.52 2.27 -15.62
N VAL A 272 2.23 1.35 -14.69
CA VAL A 272 1.40 1.64 -13.50
C VAL A 272 1.96 2.80 -12.68
N THR A 273 3.28 2.85 -12.50
CA THR A 273 3.93 3.95 -11.75
C THR A 273 3.78 5.30 -12.46
N GLU A 274 3.98 5.34 -13.79
CA GLU A 274 3.82 6.59 -14.54
C GLU A 274 2.36 7.03 -14.64
N HIS A 275 1.41 6.11 -14.85
CA HIS A 275 -0.02 6.41 -14.82
C HIS A 275 -0.46 6.95 -13.45
N ILE A 276 -0.06 6.31 -12.34
CA ILE A 276 -0.38 6.79 -10.99
C ILE A 276 0.22 8.20 -10.75
N LYS A 277 1.46 8.45 -11.17
CA LYS A 277 2.09 9.77 -11.01
C LYS A 277 1.37 10.87 -11.79
N SER A 278 0.74 10.56 -12.93
CA SER A 278 0.03 11.54 -13.76
C SER A 278 -1.43 11.78 -13.33
N THR A 279 -2.09 10.78 -12.75
CA THR A 279 -3.53 10.83 -12.42
C THR A 279 -3.84 10.96 -10.93
N VAL A 280 -2.91 10.60 -10.04
CA VAL A 280 -3.15 10.52 -8.59
C VAL A 280 -2.36 11.59 -7.84
N ALA A 281 -3.01 12.73 -7.60
CA ALA A 281 -2.40 13.88 -6.93
C ALA A 281 -1.72 13.50 -5.60
N GLY A 282 -0.41 13.75 -5.49
CA GLY A 282 0.37 13.46 -4.28
C GLY A 282 0.82 12.01 -4.09
N LEU A 283 0.62 11.12 -5.07
CA LEU A 283 1.12 9.75 -5.04
C LEU A 283 2.33 9.57 -5.96
N GLY A 284 3.52 9.41 -5.37
CA GLY A 284 4.77 9.18 -6.09
C GLY A 284 5.14 7.70 -6.23
N VAL A 285 6.38 7.43 -6.69
CA VAL A 285 6.94 6.08 -6.91
C VAL A 285 6.72 5.13 -5.72
N VAL A 286 6.87 5.63 -4.48
CA VAL A 286 6.63 4.81 -3.27
C VAL A 286 5.18 4.36 -3.14
N GLY A 287 4.22 5.23 -3.45
CA GLY A 287 2.80 4.89 -3.41
C GLY A 287 2.39 3.96 -4.55
N ALA A 288 2.92 4.19 -5.76
CA ALA A 288 2.75 3.26 -6.87
C ALA A 288 3.33 1.87 -6.56
N GLY A 289 4.49 1.79 -5.93
CA GLY A 289 5.08 0.52 -5.48
C GLY A 289 4.20 -0.24 -4.49
N ILE A 290 3.66 0.45 -3.47
CA ILE A 290 2.71 -0.14 -2.50
C ILE A 290 1.43 -0.62 -3.22
N PHE A 291 0.96 0.12 -4.23
CA PHE A 291 -0.20 -0.28 -5.03
C PHE A 291 0.08 -1.55 -5.83
N CYS A 292 1.14 -1.55 -6.66
CA CYS A 292 1.60 -2.72 -7.42
C CYS A 292 1.77 -3.96 -6.53
N ARG A 293 2.38 -3.77 -5.34
CA ARG A 293 2.61 -4.84 -4.38
C ARG A 293 1.32 -5.49 -3.90
N ARG A 294 0.24 -4.77 -3.62
CA ARG A 294 -1.02 -5.40 -3.17
C ARG A 294 -1.92 -5.84 -4.32
N ILE A 295 -2.01 -5.04 -5.39
CA ILE A 295 -3.00 -5.24 -6.44
C ILE A 295 -2.76 -6.51 -7.27
N GLN A 296 -1.52 -7.01 -7.35
CA GLN A 296 -1.14 -8.24 -8.07
C GLN A 296 -1.85 -9.54 -7.62
N CYS A 297 -2.67 -9.50 -6.56
CA CYS A 297 -3.51 -10.61 -6.13
C CYS A 297 -5.02 -10.39 -6.34
N VAL A 298 -5.40 -9.27 -6.98
CA VAL A 298 -6.77 -9.00 -7.43
C VAL A 298 -6.93 -9.55 -8.84
N ASP A 299 -8.09 -10.15 -9.12
CA ASP A 299 -8.41 -10.71 -10.43
C ASP A 299 -8.29 -9.62 -11.52
N GLY A 300 -7.67 -9.95 -12.66
CA GLY A 300 -7.36 -9.02 -13.74
C GLY A 300 -6.03 -8.27 -13.63
N TRP A 301 -5.36 -8.26 -12.47
CA TRP A 301 -4.08 -7.54 -12.28
C TRP A 301 -2.87 -8.46 -12.15
N GLY A 302 -3.11 -9.73 -11.86
CA GLY A 302 -2.07 -10.64 -11.45
C GLY A 302 -1.04 -10.94 -12.53
N ASP A 303 -1.45 -11.20 -13.77
CA ASP A 303 -0.50 -11.66 -14.81
C ASP A 303 0.44 -10.53 -15.28
N ALA A 304 -0.04 -9.28 -15.27
CA ALA A 304 0.75 -8.08 -15.57
C ALA A 304 1.83 -7.72 -14.54
N LEU A 305 1.59 -8.06 -13.26
CA LEU A 305 2.39 -7.58 -12.13
C LEU A 305 3.11 -8.70 -11.37
N TRP A 306 2.79 -9.98 -11.60
CA TRP A 306 3.33 -11.08 -10.82
C TRP A 306 4.70 -11.58 -11.32
N PRO A 307 5.69 -11.81 -10.44
CA PRO A 307 5.78 -11.39 -9.04
C PRO A 307 6.41 -9.99 -8.91
N TYR A 308 5.76 -9.08 -8.16
CA TYR A 308 6.29 -7.74 -7.89
C TYR A 308 6.54 -7.48 -6.40
N ALA A 309 7.71 -6.95 -6.08
CA ALA A 309 8.07 -6.42 -4.78
C ALA A 309 8.77 -5.07 -4.98
N ASP A 310 8.34 -4.02 -4.27
CA ASP A 310 9.08 -2.76 -4.23
C ASP A 310 10.32 -2.87 -3.33
N GLY A 311 11.32 -2.02 -3.56
CA GLY A 311 12.61 -2.07 -2.88
C GLY A 311 12.50 -2.08 -1.35
N LYS A 312 11.62 -1.27 -0.76
CA LYS A 312 11.42 -1.22 0.70
C LYS A 312 10.95 -2.57 1.27
N SER A 313 10.17 -3.32 0.51
CA SER A 313 9.73 -4.66 0.92
C SER A 313 10.83 -5.71 0.81
N ILE A 314 11.69 -5.65 -0.21
CA ILE A 314 12.89 -6.50 -0.32
C ILE A 314 13.90 -6.18 0.79
N ASP A 315 14.17 -4.89 1.04
CA ASP A 315 15.06 -4.45 2.11
C ASP A 315 14.56 -4.94 3.49
N ALA A 316 13.24 -4.88 3.74
CA ALA A 316 12.66 -5.39 4.97
C ALA A 316 12.80 -6.92 5.11
N MET A 317 12.67 -7.69 4.02
CA MET A 317 12.91 -9.15 4.01
C MET A 317 14.37 -9.48 4.38
N LYS A 318 15.33 -8.74 3.80
CA LYS A 318 16.76 -8.84 4.17
C LYS A 318 16.98 -8.48 5.63
N GLU A 319 16.37 -7.39 6.12
CA GLU A 319 16.51 -6.94 7.50
C GLU A 319 15.99 -7.97 8.52
N ILE A 320 14.88 -8.66 8.24
CA ILE A 320 14.39 -9.77 9.09
C ILE A 320 15.21 -11.07 8.95
N GLY A 321 16.12 -11.16 7.98
CA GLY A 321 17.08 -12.26 7.82
C GLY A 321 16.72 -13.29 6.76
N ILE A 322 15.84 -12.94 5.82
CA ILE A 322 15.49 -13.77 4.68
C ILE A 322 16.28 -13.24 3.46
N PRO A 323 17.30 -13.98 2.97
CA PRO A 323 18.21 -13.48 1.94
C PRO A 323 17.57 -13.59 0.54
N VAL A 324 16.89 -12.51 0.13
CA VAL A 324 16.25 -12.37 -1.20
C VAL A 324 16.72 -11.08 -1.84
N GLU A 325 17.13 -11.11 -3.10
CA GLU A 325 17.57 -9.93 -3.86
C GLU A 325 16.44 -9.33 -4.70
N ASN A 326 15.46 -10.14 -5.09
CA ASN A 326 14.33 -9.73 -5.92
C ASN A 326 13.03 -10.52 -5.61
N ALA A 327 11.94 -10.15 -6.29
CA ALA A 327 10.63 -10.77 -6.12
C ALA A 327 10.58 -12.26 -6.50
N GLY A 328 11.34 -12.70 -7.51
CA GLY A 328 11.45 -14.10 -7.92
C GLY A 328 12.18 -14.97 -6.90
N ASP A 329 13.20 -14.43 -6.23
CA ASP A 329 13.89 -15.14 -5.14
C ASP A 329 12.93 -15.42 -3.97
N LEU A 330 12.12 -14.44 -3.59
CA LEU A 330 11.12 -14.61 -2.54
C LEU A 330 10.02 -15.60 -2.96
N HIS A 331 9.55 -15.53 -4.20
CA HIS A 331 8.59 -16.49 -4.72
C HIS A 331 9.13 -17.93 -4.57
N THR A 332 10.35 -18.15 -5.06
CA THR A 332 11.05 -19.43 -4.98
C THR A 332 11.27 -19.89 -3.53
N ALA A 333 11.63 -18.97 -2.62
CA ALA A 333 11.80 -19.29 -1.21
C ALA A 333 10.48 -19.66 -0.52
N ILE A 334 9.36 -19.00 -0.87
CA ILE A 334 8.02 -19.36 -0.38
C ILE A 334 7.59 -20.75 -0.89
N GLU A 335 7.86 -21.08 -2.16
CA GLU A 335 7.53 -22.40 -2.71
C GLU A 335 8.39 -23.53 -2.12
N ARG A 336 9.66 -23.25 -1.79
CA ARG A 336 10.63 -24.24 -1.31
C ARG A 336 10.64 -24.44 0.20
N ASP A 337 10.56 -23.36 0.98
CA ASP A 337 10.89 -23.35 2.41
C ASP A 337 9.66 -23.22 3.33
N VAL A 338 8.46 -23.00 2.79
CA VAL A 338 7.23 -22.86 3.58
C VAL A 338 6.49 -24.19 3.67
N ASP A 339 6.36 -24.68 4.89
CA ASP A 339 5.50 -25.78 5.27
C ASP A 339 4.11 -25.24 5.64
N TRP A 340 3.14 -25.50 4.76
CA TRP A 340 1.78 -25.01 4.93
C TRP A 340 1.02 -25.68 6.09
N ASP A 341 1.45 -26.85 6.57
CA ASP A 341 0.88 -27.49 7.74
C ASP A 341 1.39 -26.82 9.03
N ILE A 342 2.64 -26.29 9.03
CA ILE A 342 3.17 -25.44 10.13
C ILE A 342 2.54 -24.04 10.11
N VAL A 343 2.39 -23.41 8.94
CA VAL A 343 1.79 -22.06 8.82
C VAL A 343 0.35 -22.03 9.34
N GLY A 344 -0.44 -23.04 8.98
CA GLY A 344 -1.86 -23.14 9.37
C GLY A 344 -2.70 -21.94 8.90
N ASP A 345 -3.45 -21.33 9.82
CA ASP A 345 -4.15 -20.08 9.56
C ASP A 345 -3.19 -18.89 9.60
N MET A 346 -3.20 -18.08 8.54
CA MET A 346 -2.46 -16.83 8.50
C MET A 346 -3.12 -15.73 9.34
N GLY A 347 -4.38 -15.88 9.76
CA GLY A 347 -5.09 -14.90 10.58
C GLY A 347 -5.58 -13.68 9.78
N VAL A 348 -5.99 -13.90 8.52
CA VAL A 348 -6.57 -12.86 7.65
C VAL A 348 -8.07 -13.09 7.43
N HIS A 349 -8.82 -11.99 7.36
CA HIS A 349 -10.26 -11.93 7.11
C HIS A 349 -10.56 -11.69 5.62
N GLY A 350 -11.67 -12.24 5.14
CA GLY A 350 -12.12 -12.05 3.75
C GLY A 350 -11.41 -12.98 2.76
N GLY A 351 -12.19 -13.59 1.86
CA GLY A 351 -11.70 -14.57 0.90
C GLY A 351 -11.40 -15.92 1.54
N GLY A 352 -12.12 -16.97 1.09
CA GLY A 352 -11.86 -18.33 1.53
C GLY A 352 -10.51 -18.85 1.02
N LEU A 353 -9.45 -18.68 1.81
CA LEU A 353 -8.19 -19.42 1.66
C LEU A 353 -8.33 -20.92 2.03
N GLY A 354 -9.56 -21.37 2.35
CA GLY A 354 -9.90 -22.78 2.56
C GLY A 354 -9.82 -23.62 1.27
N LYS A 355 -9.89 -24.94 1.43
CA LYS A 355 -9.46 -25.95 0.44
C LYS A 355 -10.31 -26.12 -0.84
N SER A 356 -10.97 -25.08 -1.37
CA SER A 356 -11.63 -25.20 -2.69
C SER A 356 -10.59 -25.14 -3.81
N GLU A 357 -10.56 -26.16 -4.67
CA GLU A 357 -9.50 -26.37 -5.68
C GLU A 357 -9.94 -25.95 -7.08
N ARG A 358 -10.16 -24.64 -7.31
CA ARG A 358 -10.16 -24.10 -8.68
C ARG A 358 -8.77 -23.62 -9.04
N ALA A 359 -8.30 -23.90 -10.25
CA ALA A 359 -6.93 -23.57 -10.67
C ALA A 359 -6.59 -22.07 -10.49
N GLY A 360 -7.51 -21.17 -10.86
CA GLY A 360 -7.34 -19.73 -10.63
C GLY A 360 -7.31 -19.34 -9.14
N GLU A 361 -8.11 -20.00 -8.29
CA GLU A 361 -8.07 -19.75 -6.84
C GLU A 361 -6.68 -20.08 -6.25
N GLN A 362 -6.00 -21.12 -6.76
CA GLN A 362 -4.67 -21.48 -6.27
C GLN A 362 -3.60 -20.43 -6.63
N GLN A 363 -3.62 -19.89 -7.85
CA GLN A 363 -2.71 -18.81 -8.27
C GLN A 363 -2.95 -17.54 -7.44
N THR A 364 -4.21 -17.15 -7.26
CA THR A 364 -4.60 -15.99 -6.42
C THR A 364 -4.24 -16.20 -4.94
N ARG A 365 -4.30 -17.43 -4.41
CA ARG A 365 -3.79 -17.77 -3.06
C ARG A 365 -2.27 -17.62 -2.96
N GLY A 366 -1.52 -18.12 -3.95
CA GLY A 366 -0.06 -17.96 -4.01
C GLY A 366 0.34 -16.48 -4.00
N ARG A 367 -0.33 -15.69 -4.84
CA ARG A 367 -0.23 -14.22 -4.88
C ARG A 367 -0.52 -13.58 -3.52
N ALA A 368 -1.64 -13.92 -2.88
CA ALA A 368 -2.00 -13.38 -1.57
C ALA A 368 -0.95 -13.69 -0.48
N ARG A 369 -0.43 -14.93 -0.44
CA ARG A 369 0.62 -15.36 0.52
C ARG A 369 1.90 -14.55 0.36
N PHE A 370 2.36 -14.37 -0.88
CA PHE A 370 3.53 -13.56 -1.21
C PHE A 370 3.37 -12.09 -0.77
N VAL A 371 2.21 -11.47 -1.06
CA VAL A 371 1.89 -10.13 -0.59
C VAL A 371 1.89 -10.06 0.95
N ILE A 372 1.27 -11.03 1.63
CA ILE A 372 1.22 -11.09 3.10
C ILE A 372 2.63 -11.16 3.71
N ALA A 373 3.55 -11.94 3.13
CA ALA A 373 4.94 -12.00 3.59
C ALA A 373 5.61 -10.61 3.52
N LEU A 374 5.52 -9.94 2.35
CA LEU A 374 6.11 -8.62 2.15
C LEU A 374 5.52 -7.56 3.10
N GLU A 375 4.19 -7.50 3.25
CA GLU A 375 3.55 -6.53 4.16
C GLU A 375 3.98 -6.74 5.61
N ARG A 376 4.14 -8.00 6.03
CA ARG A 376 4.53 -8.34 7.40
C ARG A 376 5.99 -8.07 7.68
N ALA A 377 6.89 -8.26 6.71
CA ALA A 377 8.28 -7.85 6.85
C ALA A 377 8.40 -6.33 6.99
N VAL A 378 7.75 -5.57 6.10
CA VAL A 378 7.70 -4.10 6.18
C VAL A 378 7.13 -3.63 7.51
N GLY A 379 6.02 -4.22 7.96
CA GLY A 379 5.41 -3.90 9.24
C GLY A 379 6.33 -4.21 10.44
N CYS A 380 7.00 -5.37 10.43
CA CYS A 380 7.93 -5.77 11.51
C CYS A 380 9.12 -4.81 11.66
N VAL A 381 9.69 -4.35 10.54
CA VAL A 381 10.75 -3.34 10.53
C VAL A 381 10.23 -1.99 11.03
N LEU A 382 9.05 -1.56 10.57
CA LEU A 382 8.46 -0.27 10.96
C LEU A 382 8.05 -0.21 12.45
N GLU A 383 7.67 -1.34 13.05
CA GLU A 383 7.40 -1.45 14.49
C GLU A 383 8.68 -1.76 15.31
N GLY A 384 9.84 -1.96 14.68
CA GLY A 384 11.13 -2.21 15.34
C GLY A 384 11.29 -3.60 15.97
N ASN A 385 10.40 -4.55 15.65
CA ASN A 385 10.28 -5.85 16.31
C ASN A 385 11.14 -6.97 15.68
N VAL A 386 12.13 -6.62 14.87
CA VAL A 386 12.93 -7.57 14.06
C VAL A 386 13.61 -8.64 14.92
N ARG A 387 14.14 -8.25 16.08
CA ARG A 387 14.82 -9.17 17.00
C ARG A 387 13.83 -10.13 17.66
N GLU A 388 12.69 -9.60 18.09
CA GLU A 388 11.63 -10.30 18.80
C GLU A 388 10.93 -11.29 17.88
N LEU A 389 10.73 -10.94 16.60
CA LEU A 389 10.23 -11.84 15.55
C LEU A 389 11.22 -12.99 15.29
N ARG A 390 12.51 -12.71 15.12
CA ARG A 390 13.56 -13.74 14.97
C ARG A 390 13.60 -14.71 16.16
N GLN A 391 13.53 -14.18 17.38
CA GLN A 391 13.51 -14.99 18.61
C GLN A 391 12.21 -15.78 18.80
N ALA A 392 11.11 -15.38 18.16
CA ALA A 392 9.86 -16.13 18.16
C ALA A 392 9.89 -17.25 17.11
N ALA A 393 10.33 -16.95 15.89
CA ALA A 393 10.49 -17.92 14.81
C ALA A 393 11.39 -19.11 15.21
N ALA A 394 12.52 -18.84 15.87
CA ALA A 394 13.46 -19.86 16.34
C ALA A 394 12.90 -20.83 17.40
N LYS A 395 11.68 -20.62 17.91
CA LYS A 395 11.03 -21.46 18.94
C LYS A 395 9.93 -22.37 18.39
N VAL A 396 9.51 -22.19 17.13
CA VAL A 396 8.32 -22.86 16.59
C VAL A 396 8.54 -24.36 16.34
N GLU A 397 9.74 -24.76 15.91
CA GLU A 397 10.10 -26.18 15.69
C GLU A 397 10.34 -26.98 16.99
N GLY A 398 10.02 -26.40 18.17
CA GLY A 398 10.19 -27.05 19.48
C GLY A 398 8.89 -27.64 20.06
N GLN A 399 7.82 -27.71 19.28
CA GLN A 399 6.48 -28.19 19.68
C GLN A 399 5.91 -29.17 18.65
#